data_AF-A0A7C9LUD5-F1
#
_entry.id   AF-A0A7C9LUD5-F1
#
_cell.length_a   1.000
_cell.length_b   1.000
_cell.length_c   1.000
_cell.angle_alpha   90.00
_cell.angle_beta   90.00
_cell.angle_gamma   90.00
#
_symmetry.space_group_name_H-M   'P 1'
#
loop_
_entity.id
_entity.type
_entity.pdbx_description
1 polymer ?
#
loop_
_entity_poly.entity_id
_entity_poly.type
_entity_poly.pdbx_seq_one_letter_code
_entity_poly.pdbx_strand_id
1 'polypeptide(L)'
;MKVIVERTSLLGNEEKPIDEAVFVNRTLHYQDRRNVSSMEEAKTNFWYNEFISSGTNHREENGYIVRDCEREESVWEVEIESLNDILSIFKKYGDIIIMESAYSEYDFKIEIYDTYRE
;
A
#
# COMPACT_ATOMS: atom_id res chain seq x y z
N MET A 1 16.70 -1.05 -3.90
CA MET A 1 15.51 -1.17 -3.03
C MET A 1 14.34 -1.50 -3.90
N LYS A 2 13.39 -2.32 -3.41
CA LYS A 2 12.17 -2.63 -4.17
C LYS A 2 11.08 -1.65 -3.80
N VAL A 3 10.31 -1.25 -4.80
CA VAL A 3 9.16 -0.35 -4.61
C VAL A 3 7.98 -0.90 -5.39
N ILE A 4 6.78 -0.76 -4.83
CA ILE A 4 5.56 -1.01 -5.58
C ILE A 4 5.40 0.14 -6.58
N VAL A 5 4.99 -0.20 -7.80
CA VAL A 5 4.64 0.77 -8.83
C VAL A 5 3.21 0.55 -9.30
N GLU A 6 2.45 1.62 -9.39
CA GLU A 6 1.06 1.66 -9.84
C GLU A 6 0.91 2.75 -10.91
N ARG A 7 -0.22 2.76 -11.61
CA ARG A 7 -0.55 3.80 -12.60
C ARG A 7 -2.00 4.22 -12.41
N THR A 8 -2.25 5.52 -12.38
CA THR A 8 -3.57 6.05 -12.02
C THR A 8 -4.68 5.59 -12.96
N SER A 9 -4.37 5.50 -14.26
CA SER A 9 -5.29 5.00 -15.30
C SER A 9 -5.60 3.51 -15.21
N LEU A 10 -4.80 2.74 -14.48
CA LEU A 10 -4.99 1.30 -14.31
C LEU A 10 -5.75 1.01 -13.02
N LEU A 11 -6.75 0.14 -13.12
CA LEU A 11 -7.49 -0.37 -11.98
C LEU A 11 -6.91 -1.72 -11.57
N GLY A 12 -6.45 -1.82 -10.32
CA GLY A 12 -5.83 -3.03 -9.79
C GLY A 12 -4.51 -3.36 -10.48
N ASN A 13 -4.21 -4.66 -10.58
CA ASN A 13 -2.90 -5.16 -11.03
C ASN A 13 -2.97 -5.94 -12.35
N GLU A 14 -4.07 -5.80 -13.10
CA GLU A 14 -4.31 -6.55 -14.35
C GLU A 14 -3.35 -6.16 -15.47
N GLU A 15 -2.94 -4.89 -15.49
CA GLU A 15 -2.06 -4.35 -16.51
C GLU A 15 -0.74 -3.86 -15.91
N LYS A 16 0.31 -3.96 -16.73
CA LYS A 16 1.67 -3.59 -16.34
C LYS A 16 1.81 -2.06 -16.31
N PRO A 17 2.16 -1.44 -15.15
CA PRO A 17 2.18 0.01 -15.01
C PRO A 17 3.39 0.68 -15.65
N ILE A 18 4.55 0.01 -15.72
CA ILE A 18 5.76 0.46 -16.43
C ILE A 18 6.52 -0.75 -16.98
N ASP A 19 7.30 -0.57 -18.04
CA ASP A 19 8.03 -1.66 -18.71
C ASP A 19 9.01 -2.38 -17.77
N GLU A 20 9.62 -1.65 -16.85
CA GLU A 20 10.64 -2.13 -15.92
C GLU A 20 10.04 -2.95 -14.77
N ALA A 21 8.72 -2.90 -14.58
CA ALA A 21 8.07 -3.58 -13.47
C ALA A 21 8.09 -5.12 -13.64
N VAL A 22 8.11 -5.83 -12.53
CA VAL A 22 7.95 -7.28 -12.48
C VAL A 22 6.74 -7.62 -11.61
N PHE A 23 5.92 -8.56 -12.08
CA PHE A 23 4.76 -9.03 -11.33
C PHE A 23 5.20 -10.09 -10.32
N VAL A 24 4.88 -9.89 -9.05
CA VAL A 24 5.27 -10.82 -7.98
C VAL A 24 4.08 -11.11 -7.09
N ASN A 25 4.05 -12.33 -6.55
CA ASN A 25 3.12 -12.71 -5.49
C ASN A 25 3.91 -12.77 -4.18
N ARG A 26 3.43 -12.09 -3.14
CA ARG A 26 4.05 -12.07 -1.81
C ARG A 26 2.99 -12.10 -0.73
N THR A 27 3.33 -12.65 0.42
CA THR A 27 2.67 -12.31 1.67
C THR A 27 3.17 -10.94 2.10
N LEU A 28 2.29 -9.96 2.17
CA LEU A 28 2.59 -8.59 2.56
C LEU A 28 1.92 -8.25 3.89
N HIS A 29 2.64 -7.51 4.73
CA HIS A 29 2.17 -7.15 6.07
C HIS A 29 1.77 -5.69 6.11
N TYR A 30 0.60 -5.40 6.71
CA TYR A 30 0.06 -4.05 6.84
C TYR A 30 -0.61 -3.85 8.18
N GLN A 31 -0.84 -2.58 8.54
CA GLN A 31 -1.62 -2.22 9.72
C GLN A 31 -3.02 -1.80 9.30
N ASP A 32 -4.04 -2.52 9.76
CA ASP A 32 -5.44 -2.08 9.64
C ASP A 32 -5.74 -1.14 10.81
N ARG A 33 -5.92 0.14 10.48
CA ARG A 33 -6.19 1.23 11.43
C ARG A 33 -7.65 1.66 11.31
N ARG A 34 -8.35 1.74 12.44
CA ARG A 34 -9.73 2.24 12.49
C ARG A 34 -9.79 3.54 13.26
N ASN A 35 -10.57 4.48 12.73
CA ASN A 35 -10.77 5.84 13.27
C ASN A 35 -11.70 5.83 14.49
N VAL A 36 -11.38 5.02 15.49
CA VAL A 36 -12.01 5.00 16.82
C VAL A 36 -10.89 4.94 17.85
N SER A 37 -11.03 5.65 18.96
CA SER A 37 -9.92 5.84 19.88
C SER A 37 -9.85 4.78 20.98
N SER A 38 -10.85 3.91 21.09
CA SER A 38 -10.87 2.84 22.09
C SER A 38 -11.55 1.57 21.60
N MET A 39 -11.14 0.44 22.18
CA MET A 39 -11.73 -0.87 21.89
C MET A 39 -13.18 -0.97 22.39
N GLU A 40 -13.53 -0.23 23.44
CA GLU A 40 -14.91 -0.15 23.94
C GLU A 40 -15.83 0.59 22.98
N GLU A 41 -15.40 1.72 22.42
CA GLU A 41 -16.13 2.44 21.37
C GLU A 41 -16.33 1.55 20.14
N ALA A 42 -15.28 0.83 19.76
CA ALA A 42 -15.27 -0.05 18.60
C ALA A 42 -16.38 -1.11 18.64
N LYS A 43 -16.74 -1.66 19.80
CA LYS A 43 -17.78 -2.70 19.97
C LYS A 43 -19.14 -2.37 19.36
N THR A 44 -19.45 -1.07 19.22
CA THR A 44 -20.71 -0.61 18.65
C THR A 44 -20.73 -0.62 17.12
N ASN A 45 -19.57 -0.80 16.48
CA ASN A 45 -19.43 -0.76 15.03
C ASN A 45 -19.68 -2.12 14.39
N PHE A 46 -20.31 -2.12 13.20
CA PHE A 46 -20.65 -3.35 12.46
C PHE A 46 -19.42 -4.20 12.09
N TRP A 47 -18.27 -3.56 11.88
CA TRP A 47 -17.01 -4.20 11.49
C TRP A 47 -16.24 -4.78 12.69
N TYR A 48 -16.65 -4.51 13.93
CA TYR A 48 -15.90 -4.89 15.13
C TYR A 48 -15.63 -6.38 15.24
N ASN A 49 -16.66 -7.20 14.98
CA ASN A 49 -16.54 -8.64 15.10
C ASN A 49 -15.53 -9.21 14.09
N GLU A 50 -15.49 -8.67 12.88
CA GLU A 50 -14.46 -9.03 11.89
C GLU A 50 -13.08 -8.57 12.36
N PHE A 51 -12.99 -7.31 12.80
CA PHE A 51 -11.74 -6.71 13.27
C PHE A 51 -11.07 -7.50 14.39
N ILE A 52 -11.84 -7.92 15.39
CA ILE A 52 -11.31 -8.66 16.55
C ILE A 52 -11.06 -10.15 16.25
N SER A 53 -11.75 -10.71 15.26
CA SER A 53 -11.62 -12.12 14.88
C SER A 53 -10.43 -12.41 13.96
N SER A 54 -9.85 -11.39 13.33
CA SER A 54 -8.72 -11.54 12.41
C SER A 54 -7.60 -10.53 12.69
N GLY A 55 -6.42 -10.79 12.12
CA GLY A 55 -5.19 -10.07 12.46
C GLY A 55 -4.67 -10.43 13.85
N THR A 56 -3.60 -9.74 14.26
CA THR A 56 -2.92 -9.95 15.55
C THR A 56 -2.55 -8.60 16.18
N ASN A 57 -2.06 -8.63 17.43
CA ASN A 57 -1.52 -7.45 18.11
C ASN A 57 -2.49 -6.24 18.15
N HIS A 58 -3.77 -6.52 18.45
CA HIS A 58 -4.81 -5.51 18.63
C HIS A 58 -4.46 -4.55 19.76
N ARG A 59 -4.44 -3.25 19.47
CA ARG A 59 -4.04 -2.21 20.43
C ARG A 59 -4.69 -0.87 20.12
N GLU A 60 -4.77 -0.04 21.14
CA GLU A 60 -5.11 1.39 21.02
C GLU A 60 -3.82 2.18 20.80
N GLU A 61 -3.74 2.98 19.75
CA GLU A 61 -2.54 3.71 19.36
C GLU A 61 -2.91 5.05 18.70
N ASN A 62 -2.43 6.17 19.25
CA ASN A 62 -2.55 7.51 18.66
C ASN A 62 -3.98 7.92 18.23
N GLY A 63 -5.00 7.52 19.00
CA GLY A 63 -6.40 7.83 18.69
C GLY A 63 -7.07 6.88 17.71
N TYR A 64 -6.38 5.80 17.34
CA TYR A 64 -6.88 4.69 16.54
C TYR A 64 -6.89 3.40 17.35
N ILE A 65 -7.65 2.42 16.89
CA ILE A 65 -7.35 1.02 17.16
C ILE A 65 -6.63 0.43 15.95
N VAL A 66 -5.64 -0.40 16.22
CA VAL A 66 -4.74 -0.95 15.21
C VAL A 66 -4.61 -2.45 15.44
N ARG A 67 -4.53 -3.19 14.34
CA ARG A 67 -4.11 -4.60 14.33
C ARG A 67 -3.09 -4.79 13.22
N ASP A 68 -2.25 -5.80 13.41
CA ASP A 68 -1.29 -6.23 12.41
C ASP A 68 -1.94 -7.33 11.56
N CYS A 69 -1.88 -7.17 10.24
CA CYS A 69 -2.49 -8.05 9.26
C CYS A 69 -1.46 -8.50 8.23
N GLU A 70 -1.74 -9.63 7.60
CA GLU A 70 -1.00 -10.13 6.44
C GLU A 70 -2.00 -10.54 5.36
N ARG A 71 -1.59 -10.45 4.10
CA ARG A 71 -2.37 -10.96 2.97
C ARG A 71 -1.45 -11.38 1.83
N GLU A 72 -1.87 -12.41 1.10
CA GLU A 72 -1.25 -12.72 -0.20
C GLU A 72 -1.72 -11.70 -1.22
N GLU A 73 -0.76 -10.99 -1.81
CA GLU A 73 -1.01 -9.94 -2.78
C GLU A 73 -0.10 -10.09 -3.99
N SER A 74 -0.67 -9.77 -5.14
CA SER A 74 0.07 -9.72 -6.39
C SER A 74 0.35 -8.27 -6.72
N VAL A 75 1.62 -7.87 -6.77
CA VAL A 75 2.02 -6.47 -6.97
C VAL A 75 3.02 -6.33 -8.12
N TRP A 76 3.05 -5.14 -8.71
CA TRP A 76 4.09 -4.74 -9.66
C TRP A 76 5.24 -4.08 -8.90
N GLU A 77 6.42 -4.67 -8.96
CA GLU A 77 7.64 -4.14 -8.32
C GLU A 77 8.61 -3.59 -9.34
N VAL A 78 9.35 -2.55 -8.97
CA VAL A 78 10.57 -2.15 -9.67
C VAL A 78 11.72 -2.01 -8.67
N GLU A 79 12.94 -2.32 -9.12
CA GLU A 79 14.16 -2.10 -8.35
C GLU A 79 14.67 -0.68 -8.60
N ILE A 80 14.88 0.07 -7.52
CA ILE A 80 15.41 1.44 -7.51
C ILE A 80 16.73 1.41 -6.73
N GLU A 81 17.84 1.73 -7.38
CA GLU A 81 19.16 1.75 -6.75
C GLU A 81 19.59 3.19 -6.42
N SER A 82 18.99 4.17 -7.09
CA SER A 82 19.40 5.57 -7.00
C SER A 82 18.28 6.55 -7.32
N LEU A 83 18.51 7.83 -6.98
CA LEU A 83 17.65 8.93 -7.42
C LEU A 83 17.57 9.03 -8.95
N ASN A 84 18.64 8.63 -9.67
CA ASN A 84 18.63 8.67 -11.13
C ASN A 84 17.63 7.69 -11.74
N ASP A 85 17.31 6.58 -11.06
CA ASP A 85 16.32 5.63 -11.53
C ASP A 85 14.91 6.24 -11.44
N ILE A 86 14.61 6.91 -10.31
CA ILE A 86 13.37 7.68 -10.12
C ILE A 86 13.24 8.77 -11.19
N LEU A 87 14.33 9.54 -11.43
CA LEU A 87 14.34 10.57 -12.47
C LEU A 87 14.17 9.98 -13.87
N SER A 88 14.64 8.75 -14.11
CA SER A 88 14.48 8.06 -15.39
C SER A 88 13.03 7.61 -15.60
N ILE A 89 12.37 7.12 -14.55
CA ILE A 89 10.93 6.81 -14.57
C ILE A 89 10.14 8.09 -14.89
N PHE A 90 10.40 9.19 -14.18
CA PHE A 90 9.75 10.48 -14.45
C PHE A 90 9.94 10.94 -15.90
N LYS A 91 11.17 10.91 -16.41
CA LYS A 91 11.46 11.32 -17.79
C LYS A 91 10.76 10.45 -18.84
N LYS A 92 10.57 9.16 -18.55
CA LYS A 92 10.00 8.18 -19.49
C LYS A 92 8.48 8.16 -19.46
N TYR A 93 7.87 8.26 -18.28
CA TYR A 93 6.44 8.03 -18.07
C TYR A 93 5.66 9.27 -17.66
N GLY A 94 6.33 10.39 -17.38
CA GLY A 94 5.70 11.64 -16.97
C GLY A 94 5.65 11.80 -15.46
N ASP A 95 4.63 12.52 -14.99
CA ASP A 95 4.49 12.87 -13.58
C ASP A 95 4.37 11.63 -12.69
N ILE A 96 5.04 11.68 -11.54
CA ILE A 96 5.04 10.60 -10.56
C ILE A 96 4.68 11.15 -9.18
N ILE A 97 4.02 10.31 -8.38
CA ILE A 97 3.75 10.56 -6.97
C ILE A 97 4.49 9.51 -6.16
N ILE A 98 5.24 9.96 -5.15
CA ILE A 98 5.89 9.09 -4.16
C ILE A 98 5.13 9.20 -2.86
N MET A 99 4.69 8.08 -2.32
CA MET A 99 3.91 8.04 -1.08
C MET A 99 4.29 6.82 -0.24
N GLU A 100 4.01 6.88 1.06
CA GLU A 100 4.21 5.75 1.96
C GLU A 100 3.46 4.51 1.45
N SER A 101 4.11 3.35 1.60
CA SER A 101 3.48 2.08 1.32
C SER A 101 2.51 1.71 2.44
N ALA A 102 1.39 1.08 2.09
CA ALA A 102 0.54 0.43 3.08
C ALA A 102 1.19 -0.84 3.66
N TYR A 103 2.18 -1.40 2.96
CA TYR A 103 2.88 -2.63 3.33
C TYR A 103 4.27 -2.35 3.87
N SER A 104 4.61 -3.01 4.98
CA SER A 104 5.86 -2.81 5.72
C SER A 104 7.12 -3.26 4.97
N GLU A 105 6.98 -4.09 3.92
CA GLU A 105 8.08 -4.57 3.08
C GLU A 105 8.65 -3.49 2.15
N TYR A 106 7.94 -2.38 1.97
CA TYR A 106 8.34 -1.28 1.10
C TYR A 106 8.28 0.02 1.87
N ASP A 107 9.34 0.82 1.77
CA ASP A 107 9.37 2.14 2.41
C ASP A 107 8.37 3.11 1.76
N PHE A 108 8.23 3.01 0.42
CA PHE A 108 7.33 3.83 -0.37
C PHE A 108 6.86 3.08 -1.62
N LYS A 109 5.83 3.64 -2.25
CA LYS A 109 5.38 3.26 -3.58
C LYS A 109 5.46 4.45 -4.54
N ILE A 110 5.53 4.14 -5.83
CA ILE A 110 5.52 5.12 -6.92
C ILE A 110 4.23 4.95 -7.71
N GLU A 111 3.46 6.02 -7.87
CA GLU A 111 2.32 6.07 -8.77
C GLU A 111 2.67 6.90 -10.00
N ILE A 112 2.48 6.32 -11.19
CA ILE A 112 2.54 7.05 -12.47
C ILE A 112 1.21 7.79 -12.63
N TYR A 113 1.26 9.12 -12.56
CA TYR A 113 0.07 9.96 -12.56
C TYR A 113 -0.25 10.44 -13.97
N ASP A 114 -0.97 9.60 -14.72
CA ASP A 114 -1.30 9.82 -16.13
C ASP A 114 -2.75 10.23 -16.40
N THR A 115 -3.59 10.21 -15.36
CA THR A 115 -4.97 10.69 -15.42
C THR A 115 -5.41 11.21 -14.06
N TYR A 116 -6.54 11.92 -14.03
CA TYR A 116 -7.13 12.41 -12.79
C TYR A 116 -7.81 11.26 -12.01
N ARG A 117 -7.60 11.25 -10.69
CA ARG A 117 -8.33 10.41 -9.72
C ARG A 117 -8.86 11.33 -8.62
N GLU A 118 -10.18 11.29 -8.41
CA GLU A 118 -10.90 12.00 -7.34
C GLU A 118 -10.56 11.45 -5.95
#